data_AF-A0A0P1NYR9-F1
#
_entry.id   AF-A0A0P1NYR9-F1
#
_cell.length_a   1.000
_cell.length_b   1.000
_cell.length_c   1.000
_cell.angle_alpha   90.00
_cell.angle_beta   90.00
_cell.angle_gamma   90.00
#
_symmetry.space_group_name_H-M   'P 1'
#
loop_
_entity.id
_entity.type
_entity.pdbx_description
1 polymer ?
#
loop_
_entity_poly.entity_id
_entity_poly.type
_entity_poly.pdbx_seq_one_letter_code
_entity_poly.pdbx_strand_id
1 'polypeptide(L)'
;MDLKSWKEQFINYLQEKIKNNQINYESFNEAVKEYQDLSFEIQKILEYAYKNAKGKDKEELYKLYKKFSLENAGEMAEKLNKLGYALKNDSNYKYIVSALSDQAYRIMEKTRHAQRDEVQYMITRIFVVNKKQIPELLSRAFNPTYPDDLFKTFIYSFLSGILGETKGGEENE
;
A
#
# COMPACT_ATOMS: atom_id res chain seq x y z
N MET A 1 1.33 -29.69 -3.29
CA MET A 1 1.59 -29.02 -2.00
C MET A 1 0.33 -28.30 -1.62
N ASP A 2 -0.27 -28.60 -0.46
CA ASP A 2 -1.48 -27.90 0.01
C ASP A 2 -1.11 -26.69 0.89
N LEU A 3 -2.10 -25.83 1.17
CA LEU A 3 -1.92 -24.59 1.95
C LEU A 3 -1.41 -24.87 3.36
N LYS A 4 -1.78 -26.02 3.94
CA LYS A 4 -1.39 -26.42 5.29
C LYS A 4 0.09 -26.80 5.31
N SER A 5 0.53 -27.58 4.33
CA SER A 5 1.92 -27.97 4.15
C SER A 5 2.83 -26.77 3.91
N TRP A 6 2.42 -25.79 3.11
CA TRP A 6 3.18 -24.55 2.92
C TRP A 6 3.33 -23.77 4.23
N LYS A 7 2.23 -23.58 4.97
CA LYS A 7 2.27 -22.89 6.28
C LYS A 7 3.20 -23.58 7.27
N GLU A 8 3.11 -24.91 7.37
CA GLU A 8 3.97 -25.70 8.25
C GLU A 8 5.45 -25.57 7.87
N GLN A 9 5.76 -25.64 6.57
CA GLN A 9 7.15 -25.46 6.10
C GLN A 9 7.68 -24.06 6.37
N PHE A 10 6.87 -23.03 6.15
CA PHE A 10 7.26 -21.64 6.41
C PHE A 10 7.55 -21.39 7.89
N ILE A 11 6.69 -21.90 8.79
CA ILE A 11 6.90 -21.80 10.24
C ILE A 11 8.14 -22.59 10.66
N ASN A 12 8.30 -23.82 10.17
CA ASN A 12 9.44 -24.66 10.50
C ASN A 12 10.75 -24.03 10.04
N TYR A 13 10.80 -23.41 8.85
CA TYR A 13 11.97 -22.69 8.37
C TYR A 13 12.44 -21.61 9.37
N LEU A 14 11.52 -20.80 9.89
CA LEU A 14 11.85 -19.77 10.88
C LEU A 14 12.27 -20.38 12.22
N GLN A 15 11.57 -21.43 12.68
CA GLN A 15 11.90 -22.11 13.93
C GLN A 15 13.28 -22.78 13.89
N GLU A 16 13.66 -23.40 12.77
CA GLU A 16 14.98 -24.00 12.60
C GLU A 16 16.08 -22.94 12.61
N LYS A 17 15.86 -21.75 12.01
CA LYS A 17 16.82 -20.63 12.15
C LYS A 17 17.01 -20.21 13.60
N ILE A 18 15.95 -20.19 14.42
CA ILE A 18 16.03 -19.90 15.85
C ILE A 18 16.81 -21.00 16.59
N LYS A 19 16.46 -22.28 16.38
CA LYS A 19 17.11 -23.42 17.04
C LYS A 19 18.60 -23.51 16.74
N ASN A 20 19.00 -23.16 15.53
CA ASN A 20 20.38 -23.17 15.09
C ASN A 20 21.14 -21.87 15.42
N ASN A 21 20.56 -20.97 16.23
CA ASN A 21 21.11 -19.67 16.62
C ASN A 21 21.49 -18.76 15.43
N GLN A 22 20.78 -18.91 14.30
CA GLN A 22 20.93 -18.11 13.08
C GLN A 22 19.93 -16.94 13.07
N ILE A 23 19.75 -16.28 14.21
CA ILE A 23 18.82 -15.18 14.39
C ILE A 23 19.46 -13.91 13.86
N ASN A 24 19.17 -13.55 12.61
CA ASN A 24 19.58 -12.27 12.03
C ASN A 24 18.35 -11.51 11.50
N TYR A 25 18.39 -10.18 11.62
CA TYR A 25 17.29 -9.31 11.20
C TYR A 25 16.89 -9.53 9.73
N GLU A 26 17.87 -9.64 8.84
CA GLU A 26 17.64 -9.73 7.39
C GLU A 26 16.77 -10.93 7.01
N SER A 27 17.07 -12.12 7.53
CA SER A 27 16.31 -13.35 7.26
C SER A 27 14.86 -13.29 7.73
N PHE A 28 14.60 -12.63 8.86
CA PHE A 28 13.25 -12.49 9.40
C PHE A 28 12.49 -11.37 8.69
N ASN A 29 13.17 -10.28 8.34
CA ASN A 29 12.61 -9.19 7.54
C ASN A 29 12.20 -9.69 6.14
N GLU A 30 13.02 -10.53 5.51
CA GLU A 30 12.67 -11.21 4.26
C GLU A 30 11.40 -12.06 4.41
N ALA A 31 11.32 -12.88 5.46
CA ALA A 31 10.14 -13.71 5.70
C ALA A 31 8.86 -12.87 5.91
N VAL A 32 8.95 -11.77 6.67
CA VAL A 32 7.84 -10.82 6.85
C VAL A 32 7.43 -10.21 5.50
N LYS A 33 8.41 -9.81 4.68
CA LYS A 33 8.18 -9.25 3.35
C LYS A 33 7.49 -10.25 2.40
N GLU A 34 7.95 -11.50 2.38
CA GLU A 34 7.33 -12.57 1.58
C GLU A 34 5.87 -12.81 2.00
N TYR A 35 5.59 -12.82 3.31
CA TYR A 35 4.21 -12.93 3.80
C TYR A 35 3.34 -11.73 3.41
N GLN A 36 3.88 -10.50 3.50
CA GLN A 36 3.18 -9.29 3.08
C GLN A 36 2.87 -9.33 1.57
N ASP A 37 3.85 -9.72 0.75
CA ASP A 37 3.69 -9.79 -0.70
C ASP A 37 2.67 -10.86 -1.10
N LEU A 38 2.69 -12.05 -0.47
CA LEU A 38 1.64 -13.06 -0.61
C LEU A 38 0.26 -12.52 -0.23
N SER A 39 0.17 -11.74 0.85
CA SER A 39 -1.10 -11.12 1.25
C SER A 39 -1.65 -10.20 0.15
N PHE A 40 -0.81 -9.38 -0.49
CA PHE A 40 -1.25 -8.56 -1.61
C PHE A 40 -1.69 -9.39 -2.82
N GLU A 41 -1.02 -10.50 -3.11
CA GLU A 41 -1.42 -11.40 -4.19
C GLU A 41 -2.78 -12.05 -3.94
N ILE A 42 -3.01 -12.56 -2.72
CA ILE A 42 -4.31 -13.13 -2.33
C ILE A 42 -5.41 -12.07 -2.48
N GLN A 43 -5.15 -10.83 -2.07
CA GLN A 43 -6.12 -9.74 -2.21
C GLN A 43 -6.48 -9.49 -3.69
N LYS A 44 -5.50 -9.50 -4.61
CA LYS A 44 -5.75 -9.38 -6.06
C LYS A 44 -6.55 -10.55 -6.61
N ILE A 45 -6.24 -11.76 -6.17
CA ILE A 45 -6.97 -12.98 -6.58
C ILE A 45 -8.42 -12.91 -6.09
N LEU A 46 -8.66 -12.50 -4.85
CA LEU A 46 -10.00 -12.29 -4.30
C LEU A 46 -10.76 -11.22 -5.09
N GLU A 47 -10.08 -10.13 -5.49
CA GLU A 47 -10.67 -9.10 -6.34
C GLU A 47 -11.14 -9.67 -7.68
N TYR A 48 -10.26 -10.41 -8.35
CA TYR A 48 -10.57 -11.07 -9.60
C TYR A 48 -11.71 -12.09 -9.42
N ALA A 49 -11.70 -12.87 -8.35
CA ALA A 49 -12.70 -13.89 -8.08
C ALA A 49 -14.10 -13.28 -7.92
N TYR A 50 -14.28 -12.25 -7.07
CA TYR A 50 -15.61 -11.67 -6.89
C TYR A 50 -16.11 -10.94 -8.15
N LYS A 51 -15.22 -10.34 -8.95
CA LYS A 51 -15.59 -9.70 -10.22
C LYS A 51 -16.15 -10.68 -11.24
N ASN A 52 -15.71 -11.94 -11.19
CA ASN A 52 -16.11 -12.99 -12.14
C ASN A 52 -17.15 -13.98 -11.59
N ALA A 53 -17.38 -14.01 -10.29
CA ALA A 53 -18.39 -14.86 -9.66
C ALA A 53 -19.83 -14.39 -9.93
N LYS A 54 -20.80 -15.27 -9.69
CA LYS A 54 -22.24 -15.00 -9.85
C LYS A 54 -23.02 -15.45 -8.62
N GLY A 55 -24.23 -14.89 -8.45
CA GLY A 55 -25.13 -15.28 -7.37
C GLY A 55 -24.52 -15.07 -5.98
N LYS A 56 -24.80 -15.99 -5.07
CA LYS A 56 -24.40 -15.91 -3.66
C LYS A 56 -22.88 -15.85 -3.47
N ASP A 57 -22.13 -16.60 -4.28
CA ASP A 57 -20.66 -16.65 -4.18
C ASP A 57 -20.03 -15.28 -4.47
N LYS A 58 -20.62 -14.49 -5.37
CA LYS A 58 -20.17 -13.12 -5.63
C LYS A 58 -20.24 -12.25 -4.38
N GLU A 59 -21.35 -12.33 -3.65
CA GLU A 59 -21.55 -11.55 -2.42
C GLU A 59 -20.60 -12.00 -1.30
N GLU A 60 -20.43 -13.31 -1.13
CA GLU A 60 -19.54 -13.87 -0.10
C GLU A 60 -18.06 -13.55 -0.39
N LEU A 61 -17.61 -13.71 -1.65
CA LEU A 61 -16.26 -13.34 -2.08
C LEU A 61 -16.01 -11.84 -1.97
N TYR A 62 -17.01 -11.00 -2.28
CA TYR A 62 -16.88 -9.55 -2.10
C TYR A 62 -16.71 -9.19 -0.62
N LYS A 63 -17.48 -9.80 0.29
CA LYS A 63 -17.33 -9.59 1.74
C LYS A 63 -15.94 -10.03 2.22
N LEU A 64 -15.46 -11.19 1.77
CA LEU A 64 -14.14 -11.70 2.10
C LEU A 64 -13.03 -10.76 1.60
N TYR A 65 -13.09 -10.36 0.33
CA TYR A 65 -12.18 -9.38 -0.25
C TYR A 65 -12.15 -8.08 0.54
N LYS A 66 -13.33 -7.54 0.91
CA LYS A 66 -13.44 -6.30 1.68
C LYS A 66 -12.78 -6.43 3.06
N LYS A 67 -13.07 -7.51 3.79
CA LYS A 67 -12.46 -7.80 5.09
C LYS A 67 -10.93 -7.92 4.98
N PHE A 68 -10.46 -8.70 4.03
CA PHE A 68 -9.04 -8.95 3.83
C PHE A 68 -8.28 -7.68 3.41
N SER A 69 -8.88 -6.84 2.56
CA SER A 69 -8.32 -5.55 2.18
C SER A 69 -8.20 -4.57 3.36
N LEU A 70 -9.13 -4.64 4.32
CA LEU A 70 -9.07 -3.85 5.56
C LEU A 70 -7.90 -4.32 6.44
N GLU A 71 -7.69 -5.63 6.56
CA GLU A 71 -6.57 -6.19 7.32
C GLU A 71 -5.21 -5.79 6.73
N ASN A 72 -5.11 -5.67 5.39
CA ASN A 72 -3.89 -5.24 4.69
C ASN A 72 -3.68 -3.72 4.66
N ALA A 73 -4.61 -2.92 5.20
CA ALA A 73 -4.57 -1.48 5.04
C ALA A 73 -3.36 -0.82 5.73
N GLY A 74 -2.92 -1.32 6.88
CA GLY A 74 -1.76 -0.78 7.58
C GLY A 74 -0.50 -0.85 6.73
N GLU A 75 -0.24 -2.02 6.13
CA GLU A 75 0.89 -2.26 5.24
C GLU A 75 0.80 -1.39 3.98
N MET A 76 -0.39 -1.30 3.38
CA MET A 76 -0.58 -0.47 2.20
C MET A 76 -0.33 1.01 2.51
N ALA A 77 -0.78 1.50 3.66
CA ALA A 77 -0.49 2.85 4.12
C ALA A 77 1.02 3.07 4.29
N GLU A 78 1.74 2.14 4.93
CA GLU A 78 3.20 2.25 5.09
C GLU A 78 3.93 2.26 3.74
N LYS A 79 3.57 1.34 2.83
CA LYS A 79 4.16 1.30 1.48
C LYS A 79 3.88 2.60 0.72
N LEU A 80 2.70 3.20 0.87
CA LEU A 80 2.35 4.50 0.26
C LEU A 80 3.15 5.67 0.87
N ASN A 81 3.39 5.66 2.17
CA ASN A 81 4.26 6.63 2.81
C ASN A 81 5.69 6.53 2.29
N LYS A 82 6.26 5.32 2.27
CA LYS A 82 7.58 5.04 1.69
C LYS A 82 7.66 5.46 0.22
N LEU A 83 6.61 5.22 -0.56
CA LEU A 83 6.53 5.70 -1.94
C LEU A 83 6.60 7.23 -2.01
N GLY A 84 5.80 7.94 -1.20
CA GLY A 84 5.85 9.40 -1.13
C GLY A 84 7.26 9.91 -0.80
N TYR A 85 7.90 9.32 0.19
CA TYR A 85 9.26 9.65 0.58
C TYR A 85 10.30 9.34 -0.52
N ALA A 86 10.17 8.21 -1.21
CA ALA A 86 11.04 7.86 -2.32
C ALA A 86 10.91 8.87 -3.48
N LEU A 87 9.68 9.28 -3.82
CA LEU A 87 9.45 10.32 -4.83
C LEU A 87 10.03 11.67 -4.41
N LYS A 88 9.89 12.04 -3.12
CA LYS A 88 10.48 13.28 -2.57
C LYS A 88 11.99 13.35 -2.79
N ASN A 89 12.69 12.25 -2.61
CA ASN A 89 14.15 12.18 -2.68
C ASN A 89 14.71 11.88 -4.09
N ASP A 90 13.85 11.55 -5.06
CA ASP A 90 14.26 11.34 -6.44
C ASP A 90 14.16 12.65 -7.26
N SER A 91 15.31 13.18 -7.66
CA SER A 91 15.42 14.39 -8.48
C SER A 91 14.61 14.34 -9.79
N ASN A 92 14.33 13.14 -10.33
CA ASN A 92 13.51 12.94 -11.52
C ASN A 92 12.02 13.26 -11.29
N TYR A 93 11.58 13.35 -10.03
CA TYR A 93 10.22 13.64 -9.62
C TYR A 93 10.04 15.02 -9.02
N LYS A 94 11.07 15.88 -9.01
CA LYS A 94 11.03 17.21 -8.37
C LYS A 94 9.82 18.06 -8.75
N TYR A 95 9.41 18.06 -10.02
CA TYR A 95 8.26 18.83 -10.49
C TYR A 95 6.92 18.22 -10.07
N ILE A 96 6.85 16.89 -9.94
CA ILE A 96 5.69 16.18 -9.40
C ILE A 96 5.57 16.46 -7.91
N VAL A 97 6.67 16.37 -7.17
CA VAL A 97 6.74 16.66 -5.74
C VAL A 97 6.33 18.10 -5.46
N SER A 98 6.88 19.07 -6.20
CA SER A 98 6.47 20.48 -6.08
C SER A 98 4.97 20.65 -6.31
N ALA A 99 4.43 20.11 -7.40
CA ALA A 99 3.01 20.23 -7.72
C ALA A 99 2.09 19.52 -6.70
N LEU A 100 2.52 18.37 -6.16
CA LEU A 100 1.81 17.67 -5.08
C LEU A 100 1.80 18.50 -3.80
N SER A 101 2.93 19.10 -3.44
CA SER A 101 3.05 19.99 -2.27
C SER A 101 2.18 21.23 -2.42
N ASP A 102 2.22 21.89 -3.58
CA ASP A 102 1.43 23.10 -3.87
C ASP A 102 -0.08 22.83 -3.83
N GLN A 103 -0.50 21.63 -4.22
CA GLN A 103 -1.91 21.22 -4.20
C GLN A 103 -2.30 20.42 -2.95
N ALA A 104 -1.38 20.20 -2.00
CA ALA A 104 -1.56 19.23 -0.91
C ALA A 104 -2.81 19.51 -0.07
N TYR A 105 -3.01 20.76 0.38
CA TYR A 105 -4.18 21.12 1.18
C TYR A 105 -5.49 20.88 0.43
N ARG A 106 -5.52 21.16 -0.88
CA ARG A 106 -6.70 20.91 -1.71
C ARG A 106 -6.96 19.42 -1.88
N ILE A 107 -5.91 18.63 -2.11
CA ILE A 107 -6.00 17.16 -2.20
C ILE A 107 -6.49 16.59 -0.87
N MET A 108 -5.96 17.06 0.26
CA MET A 108 -6.38 16.65 1.61
C MET A 108 -7.83 17.01 1.89
N GLU A 109 -8.29 18.20 1.50
CA GLU A 109 -9.67 18.61 1.71
C GLU A 109 -10.66 17.76 0.91
N LYS A 110 -10.33 17.46 -0.35
CA LYS A 110 -11.11 16.54 -1.18
C LYS A 110 -11.10 15.11 -0.64
N THR A 111 -9.96 14.69 -0.10
CA THR A 111 -9.81 13.40 0.58
C THR A 111 -10.69 13.33 1.83
N ARG A 112 -10.73 14.38 2.66
CA ARG A 112 -11.56 14.48 3.86
C ARG A 112 -13.04 14.23 3.56
N HIS A 113 -13.50 14.75 2.43
CA HIS A 113 -14.85 14.56 1.90
C HIS A 113 -15.07 13.26 1.10
N ALA A 114 -14.09 12.35 1.08
CA ALA A 114 -14.13 11.10 0.32
C ALA A 114 -14.40 11.28 -1.18
N GLN A 115 -14.02 12.43 -1.75
CA GLN A 115 -14.21 12.73 -3.18
C GLN A 115 -13.16 12.00 -4.03
N ARG A 116 -13.21 10.67 -4.04
CA ARG A 116 -12.19 9.76 -4.60
C ARG A 116 -11.84 10.08 -6.05
N ASP A 117 -12.84 10.25 -6.89
CA ASP A 117 -12.65 10.52 -8.32
C ASP A 117 -11.96 11.87 -8.55
N GLU A 118 -12.30 12.88 -7.76
CA GLU A 118 -11.65 14.20 -7.84
C GLU A 118 -10.18 14.11 -7.40
N VAL A 119 -9.90 13.41 -6.30
CA VAL A 119 -8.53 13.21 -5.79
C VAL A 119 -7.70 12.40 -6.80
N GLN A 120 -8.26 11.31 -7.33
CA GLN A 120 -7.62 10.50 -8.36
C GLN A 120 -7.30 11.34 -9.60
N TYR A 121 -8.25 12.15 -10.07
CA TYR A 121 -8.04 13.04 -11.21
C TYR A 121 -6.93 14.06 -10.95
N MET A 122 -6.95 14.73 -9.78
CA MET A 122 -5.93 15.71 -9.40
C MET A 122 -4.52 15.11 -9.40
N ILE A 123 -4.34 13.96 -8.74
CA ILE A 123 -3.05 13.28 -8.65
C ILE A 123 -2.63 12.77 -10.04
N THR A 124 -3.52 12.12 -10.79
CA THR A 124 -3.22 11.62 -12.15
C THR A 124 -2.78 12.72 -13.09
N ARG A 125 -3.47 13.87 -13.05
CA ARG A 125 -3.12 15.01 -13.88
C ARG A 125 -1.71 15.51 -13.59
N ILE A 126 -1.27 15.55 -12.33
CA ILE A 126 0.09 15.96 -11.96
C ILE A 126 1.13 15.04 -12.62
N PHE A 127 0.94 13.73 -12.55
CA PHE A 127 1.87 12.77 -13.17
C PHE A 127 1.87 12.88 -14.71
N VAL A 128 0.69 12.95 -15.33
CA VAL A 128 0.53 13.02 -16.80
C VAL A 128 1.16 14.29 -17.38
N VAL A 129 0.93 15.46 -16.78
CA VAL A 129 1.53 16.73 -17.24
C VAL A 129 3.06 16.69 -17.19
N ASN A 130 3.61 15.95 -16.23
CA ASN A 130 5.04 15.74 -16.08
C ASN A 130 5.57 14.53 -16.88
N LYS A 131 4.75 13.94 -17.77
CA LYS A 131 5.10 12.79 -18.63
C LYS A 131 5.59 11.57 -17.82
N LYS A 132 5.02 11.33 -16.63
CA LYS A 132 5.30 10.16 -15.81
C LYS A 132 4.04 9.31 -15.65
N GLN A 133 4.23 8.01 -15.51
CA GLN A 133 3.16 7.10 -15.12
C GLN A 133 2.89 7.23 -13.62
N ILE A 134 1.63 7.06 -13.22
CA ILE A 134 1.31 6.88 -11.80
C ILE A 134 1.92 5.55 -11.31
N PRO A 135 2.58 5.53 -10.15
CA PRO A 135 2.99 4.28 -9.52
C PRO A 135 1.79 3.36 -9.27
N GLU A 136 1.92 2.09 -9.62
CA GLU A 136 0.83 1.11 -9.49
C GLU A 136 0.27 1.05 -8.06
N LEU A 137 1.16 1.13 -7.05
CA LEU A 137 0.77 1.15 -5.64
C LEU A 137 -0.16 2.32 -5.30
N LEU A 138 0.14 3.52 -5.82
CA LEU A 138 -0.71 4.70 -5.65
C LEU A 138 -2.02 4.56 -6.42
N SER A 139 -2.00 3.98 -7.62
CA SER A 139 -3.23 3.70 -8.38
C SER A 139 -4.19 2.80 -7.61
N ARG A 140 -3.69 1.80 -6.89
CA ARG A 140 -4.52 0.89 -6.09
C ARG A 140 -5.22 1.62 -4.94
N ALA A 141 -4.68 2.71 -4.42
CA ALA A 141 -5.30 3.49 -3.34
C ALA A 141 -6.69 4.05 -3.74
N PHE A 142 -6.94 4.20 -5.03
CA PHE A 142 -8.21 4.69 -5.59
C PHE A 142 -9.22 3.58 -5.90
N ASN A 143 -8.97 2.32 -5.54
CA ASN A 143 -9.89 1.23 -5.85
C ASN A 143 -11.29 1.51 -5.25
N PRO A 144 -12.36 1.65 -6.06
CA PRO A 144 -13.69 2.08 -5.59
C PRO A 144 -14.31 1.13 -4.55
N THR A 145 -13.82 -0.11 -4.44
CA THR A 145 -14.33 -1.06 -3.45
C THR A 145 -13.82 -0.83 -2.03
N TYR A 146 -12.77 -0.02 -1.85
CA TYR A 146 -12.32 0.33 -0.52
C TYR A 146 -13.32 1.25 0.19
N PRO A 147 -13.57 1.05 1.50
CA PRO A 147 -14.27 2.03 2.32
C PRO A 147 -13.59 3.39 2.27
N ASP A 148 -14.36 4.46 2.47
CA ASP A 148 -13.85 5.82 2.41
C ASP A 148 -12.74 6.09 3.42
N ASP A 149 -12.82 5.48 4.60
CA ASP A 149 -11.79 5.63 5.62
C ASP A 149 -10.46 5.03 5.19
N LEU A 150 -10.46 3.89 4.47
CA LEU A 150 -9.24 3.33 3.92
C LEU A 150 -8.65 4.23 2.83
N PHE A 151 -9.50 4.69 1.91
CA PHE A 151 -9.09 5.64 0.89
C PHE A 151 -8.43 6.88 1.53
N LYS A 152 -9.05 7.46 2.56
CA LYS A 152 -8.50 8.60 3.31
C LYS A 152 -7.14 8.27 3.91
N THR A 153 -7.03 7.15 4.63
CA THR A 153 -5.77 6.69 5.23
C THR A 153 -4.67 6.56 4.18
N PHE A 154 -4.97 5.96 3.03
CA PHE A 154 -4.00 5.77 1.95
C PHE A 154 -3.48 7.08 1.37
N ILE A 155 -4.38 8.03 1.08
CA ILE A 155 -3.97 9.31 0.51
C ILE A 155 -3.22 10.16 1.54
N TYR A 156 -3.66 10.20 2.80
CA TYR A 156 -2.93 10.91 3.86
C TYR A 156 -1.55 10.29 4.09
N SER A 157 -1.44 8.96 4.07
CA SER A 157 -0.15 8.29 4.21
C SER A 157 0.81 8.59 3.07
N PHE A 158 0.31 8.60 1.82
CA PHE A 158 1.09 9.00 0.65
C PHE A 158 1.57 10.46 0.76
N LEU A 159 0.66 11.39 1.05
CA LEU A 159 0.98 12.81 1.16
C LEU A 159 1.93 13.11 2.32
N SER A 160 1.80 12.39 3.45
CA SER A 160 2.75 12.56 4.56
C SER A 160 4.16 12.12 4.19
N GLY A 161 4.34 11.16 3.28
CA GLY A 161 5.65 10.81 2.74
C GLY A 161 6.24 11.91 1.84
N ILE A 162 5.38 12.62 1.09
CA ILE A 162 5.77 13.74 0.23
C ILE A 162 6.13 14.99 1.06
N LEU A 163 5.28 15.33 2.03
CA LEU A 163 5.36 16.56 2.82
C LEU A 163 6.22 16.44 4.08
N GLY A 164 6.34 15.23 4.63
CA GLY A 164 7.02 14.97 5.89
C GLY A 164 8.48 15.41 5.82
N GLU A 165 9.02 15.83 6.96
CA GLU A 165 10.42 16.24 7.05
C GLU A 165 11.34 15.08 6.70
N THR A 166 12.46 15.41 6.06
CA THR A 166 13.51 14.42 5.81
C THR A 166 14.12 14.12 7.17
N LYS A 167 13.95 12.91 7.73
CA LYS A 167 14.63 12.51 8.96
C LYS A 167 16.14 12.45 8.70
N GLY A 168 16.81 13.60 8.75
CA GLY A 168 18.23 13.70 9.07
C GLY A 168 18.37 13.42 10.56
N GLY A 169 19.35 12.60 10.93
CA GLY A 169 19.44 11.99 12.24
C GLY A 169 19.41 12.95 13.43
N GLU A 170 18.58 12.60 14.41
CA GLU A 170 18.77 12.96 15.82
C GLU A 170 18.72 11.64 16.61
N GLU A 171 19.75 10.83 16.45
CA GLU A 171 20.35 10.14 17.59
C GLU A 171 21.34 11.15 18.18
N ASN A 172 20.95 11.84 19.25
CA ASN A 172 21.80 12.36 20.31
C ASN A 172 20.94 13.24 21.24
N GLU A 173 20.39 12.62 22.29
CA GLU A 173 20.34 13.17 23.65
C GLU A 173 20.29 12.00 24.65
#